data_AF-A0A535SPW4-F1
#
_entry.id   AF-A0A535SPW4-F1
#
_cell.length_a   1.000
_cell.length_b   1.000
_cell.length_c   1.000
_cell.angle_alpha   90.00
_cell.angle_beta   90.00
_cell.angle_gamma   90.00
#
_symmetry.space_group_name_H-M   'P 1'
#
loop_
_entity.id
_entity.type
_entity.pdbx_description
1 polymer ?
#
loop_
_entity_poly.entity_id
_entity_poly.type
_entity_poly.pdbx_seq_one_letter_code
_entity_poly.pdbx_strand_id
1 'polypeptide(L)'
;MRWPSSNPRSAPAIRASRSRSSRAASTTTRSSSRSSSAVSRVTRSFAVVTDSTADLPDEWRDRYDIEVVPLKVIFGKETFRDRVDMTDEEFFRRLAASSTLPTTSAPSPGEFAEVYRKLARDHDGCISIHIGAKLSATAEAARIGAQAVEGFRVSVIDSQSVSMPIAFLCRVAAESETLGEAIAAVEQRVPKCRVLALLDTLRYLEMGGRLSRAGAMIGTMLDLKPLLLVAEDATIKPVDRVRTRSRAIPRMIEFFRSEQPVEYVAVMHAEAKEEAERIAAGLHKEFPDHEIPIGQIGSVLGTHAGPQALGIVYIKK
;
A
#
# COMPACT_ATOMS: atom_id res chain seq x y z
N MET A 1 47.16 -50.72 28.23
CA MET A 1 48.27 -50.45 27.30
C MET A 1 48.49 -48.94 27.30
N ARG A 2 49.35 -48.29 28.10
CA ARG A 2 50.84 -48.30 28.19
C ARG A 2 51.51 -48.20 26.81
N TRP A 3 51.80 -46.97 26.34
CA TRP A 3 53.11 -46.21 26.32
C TRP A 3 54.05 -46.71 25.19
N PRO A 4 55.10 -45.99 24.68
CA PRO A 4 55.66 -44.69 25.10
C PRO A 4 56.17 -43.70 23.99
N SER A 5 56.46 -42.48 24.48
CA SER A 5 57.41 -41.39 24.10
C SER A 5 58.59 -41.56 23.12
N SER A 6 59.03 -40.43 22.51
CA SER A 6 60.43 -39.88 22.62
C SER A 6 60.66 -38.51 21.94
N ASN A 7 60.78 -37.44 22.77
CA ASN A 7 61.84 -36.38 22.94
C ASN A 7 63.00 -36.21 21.89
N PRO A 8 63.95 -35.24 22.03
CA PRO A 8 63.95 -33.76 22.17
C PRO A 8 65.02 -33.07 21.26
N ARG A 9 65.21 -31.73 21.37
CA ARG A 9 66.47 -30.92 21.23
C ARG A 9 66.07 -29.47 20.87
N SER A 10 66.68 -28.36 21.28
CA SER A 10 67.71 -27.97 22.26
C SER A 10 67.78 -26.44 22.18
N ALA A 11 67.93 -25.72 23.30
CA ALA A 11 68.16 -24.27 23.35
C ALA A 11 69.58 -23.91 22.81
N PRO A 12 69.87 -22.62 22.55
CA PRO A 12 70.33 -21.76 23.65
C PRO A 12 69.82 -20.31 23.62
N ALA A 13 69.92 -19.68 24.79
CA ALA A 13 69.58 -18.30 25.09
C ALA A 13 70.67 -17.29 24.68
N ILE A 14 70.28 -16.10 24.22
CA ILE A 14 71.12 -14.90 24.25
C ILE A 14 70.32 -13.69 24.77
N ARG A 15 70.73 -13.29 25.97
CA ARG A 15 70.85 -11.94 26.56
C ARG A 15 69.97 -10.77 26.08
N ALA A 16 69.23 -10.27 27.07
CA ALA A 16 68.70 -8.94 27.33
C ALA A 16 69.31 -7.72 26.59
N SER A 17 68.43 -6.83 26.14
CA SER A 17 68.56 -5.41 26.45
C SER A 17 67.17 -4.78 26.68
N ARG A 18 67.11 -3.90 27.67
CA ARG A 18 65.92 -3.20 28.16
C ARG A 18 65.67 -1.97 27.29
N SER A 19 64.42 -1.68 26.94
CA SER A 19 63.93 -0.30 26.91
C SER A 19 62.44 -0.25 27.23
N ARG A 20 62.14 0.50 28.29
CA ARG A 20 60.81 0.83 28.81
C ARG A 20 60.02 1.68 27.82
N SER A 21 58.71 1.47 27.76
CA SER A 21 57.65 2.49 27.59
C SER A 21 56.32 1.78 27.36
N SER A 22 55.60 1.39 28.41
CA SER A 22 54.35 2.05 28.83
C SER A 22 53.34 2.30 27.71
N ARG A 23 52.26 1.52 27.66
CA ARG A 23 50.88 2.06 27.72
C ARG A 23 49.84 0.96 27.90
N ALA A 24 48.89 1.29 28.76
CA ALA A 24 47.80 0.47 29.24
C ALA A 24 46.87 0.01 28.10
N ALA A 25 46.33 -1.19 28.28
CA ALA A 25 45.19 -1.69 27.53
C ALA A 25 43.96 -0.82 27.83
N SER A 26 43.40 -0.22 26.78
CA SER A 26 42.04 0.32 26.80
C SER A 26 41.23 -0.38 25.73
N THR A 27 40.30 -1.21 26.19
CA THR A 27 39.27 -1.88 25.40
C THR A 27 38.39 -0.82 24.73
N THR A 28 38.60 -0.56 23.44
CA THR A 28 37.72 0.33 22.67
C THR A 28 36.57 -0.50 22.10
N THR A 29 35.46 -0.50 22.83
CA THR A 29 34.12 -0.81 22.32
C THR A 29 33.83 0.11 21.15
N ARG A 30 33.86 -0.43 19.92
CA ARG A 30 33.34 0.25 18.72
C ARG A 30 31.83 0.40 18.86
N SER A 31 31.38 1.57 19.32
CA SER A 31 29.98 1.97 19.16
C SER A 31 29.73 2.24 17.68
N SER A 32 29.03 1.33 17.01
CA SER A 32 28.48 1.57 15.69
C SER A 32 27.37 2.62 15.80
N SER A 33 27.73 3.88 15.63
CA SER A 33 26.77 4.96 15.43
C SER A 33 26.05 4.72 14.11
N ARG A 34 24.87 4.11 14.17
CA ARG A 34 23.89 4.15 13.09
C ARG A 34 23.50 5.62 12.91
N SER A 35 24.07 6.25 11.90
CA SER A 35 23.56 7.49 11.34
C SER A 35 22.13 7.21 10.88
N SER A 36 21.14 7.62 11.68
CA SER A 36 19.78 7.76 11.18
C SER A 36 19.81 8.94 10.22
N SER A 37 19.78 8.66 8.92
CA SER A 37 19.47 9.67 7.92
C SER A 37 18.09 10.21 8.27
N ALA A 38 18.03 11.38 8.90
CA ALA A 38 16.81 12.14 9.04
C ALA A 38 16.31 12.38 7.61
N VAL A 39 15.27 11.66 7.21
CA VAL A 39 14.56 11.94 5.97
C VAL A 39 14.07 13.38 6.10
N SER A 40 14.63 14.29 5.30
CA SER A 40 14.21 15.68 5.31
C SER A 40 12.73 15.72 4.92
N ARG A 41 11.84 15.98 5.88
CA ARG A 41 10.43 16.22 5.59
C ARG A 41 10.34 17.37 4.61
N VAL A 42 9.70 17.13 3.47
CA VAL A 42 9.40 18.19 2.50
C VAL A 42 8.37 19.10 3.18
N THR A 43 8.78 20.28 3.64
CA THR A 43 7.87 21.27 4.20
C THR A 43 7.09 21.92 3.06
N ARG A 44 5.80 21.61 2.94
CA ARG A 44 4.88 22.17 1.92
C ARG A 44 3.88 23.11 2.58
N SER A 45 3.46 24.12 1.85
CA SER A 45 2.38 25.04 2.28
C SER A 45 1.01 24.37 2.33
N PHE A 46 0.83 23.22 1.69
CA PHE A 46 -0.44 22.48 1.68
C PHE A 46 -0.28 21.04 2.19
N ALA A 47 -1.36 20.51 2.74
CA ALA A 47 -1.46 19.13 3.19
C ALA A 47 -1.95 18.19 2.08
N VAL A 48 -1.51 16.93 2.12
CA VAL A 48 -2.06 15.84 1.29
C VAL A 48 -2.80 14.88 2.21
N VAL A 49 -4.10 14.68 1.94
CA VAL A 49 -4.96 13.78 2.68
C VAL A 49 -5.45 12.66 1.76
N THR A 50 -5.55 11.45 2.30
CA THR A 50 -6.23 10.34 1.63
C THR A 50 -7.02 9.51 2.64
N ASP A 51 -7.60 8.40 2.19
CA ASP A 51 -8.27 7.43 3.04
C ASP A 51 -7.53 6.09 3.06
N SER A 52 -7.86 5.22 4.03
CA SER A 52 -7.10 3.98 4.24
C SER A 52 -7.15 3.01 3.07
N THR A 53 -8.09 3.15 2.14
CA THR A 53 -8.18 2.28 0.96
C THR A 53 -7.17 2.61 -0.14
N ALA A 54 -6.35 3.65 0.05
CA ALA A 54 -5.21 3.92 -0.82
C ALA A 54 -4.12 2.84 -0.74
N ASP A 55 -4.18 1.94 0.24
CA ASP A 55 -3.16 0.93 0.56
C ASP A 55 -1.75 1.54 0.65
N LEU A 56 -1.66 2.80 1.09
CA LEU A 56 -0.42 3.55 1.15
C LEU A 56 0.61 2.81 2.02
N PRO A 57 1.83 2.54 1.51
CA PRO A 57 2.91 2.02 2.34
C PRO A 57 3.29 2.99 3.46
N ASP A 58 3.59 2.49 4.66
CA ASP A 58 3.95 3.34 5.79
C ASP A 58 5.19 4.20 5.49
N GLU A 59 6.16 3.66 4.75
CA GLU A 59 7.34 4.41 4.29
C GLU A 59 6.95 5.64 3.44
N TRP A 60 5.88 5.52 2.64
CA TRP A 60 5.37 6.63 1.82
C TRP A 60 4.59 7.62 2.67
N ARG A 61 3.83 7.15 3.66
CA ARG A 61 3.15 8.02 4.63
C ARG A 61 4.14 8.97 5.29
N ASP A 62 5.25 8.42 5.80
CA ASP A 62 6.26 9.19 6.53
C ASP A 62 7.09 10.07 5.60
N ARG A 63 7.55 9.52 4.46
CA ARG A 63 8.38 10.25 3.49
C ARG A 63 7.64 11.43 2.87
N TYR A 64 6.37 11.24 2.51
CA TYR A 64 5.59 12.24 1.82
C TYR A 64 4.69 13.06 2.74
N ASP A 65 4.67 12.75 4.05
CA ASP A 65 3.83 13.42 5.05
C ASP A 65 2.35 13.46 4.65
N ILE A 66 1.81 12.27 4.33
CA ILE A 66 0.42 12.10 3.88
C ILE A 66 -0.46 11.73 5.08
N GLU A 67 -1.51 12.49 5.33
CA GLU A 67 -2.49 12.19 6.38
C GLU A 67 -3.54 11.20 5.86
N VAL A 68 -3.83 10.14 6.62
CA VAL A 68 -4.71 9.05 6.19
C VAL A 68 -5.92 8.97 7.12
N VAL A 69 -7.13 9.15 6.58
CA VAL A 69 -8.38 9.02 7.33
C VAL A 69 -8.88 7.58 7.24
N PRO A 70 -8.96 6.83 8.36
CA PRO A 70 -9.28 5.42 8.32
C PRO A 70 -10.75 5.16 8.01
N LEU A 71 -11.00 4.28 7.04
CA LEU A 71 -12.31 3.62 6.91
C LEU A 71 -12.48 2.59 8.02
N LYS A 72 -13.69 2.03 8.12
CA LYS A 72 -14.03 1.08 9.18
C LYS A 72 -14.47 -0.26 8.62
N VAL A 73 -14.09 -1.33 9.32
CA VAL A 73 -14.58 -2.70 9.14
C VAL A 73 -15.43 -3.08 10.34
N ILE A 74 -16.58 -3.70 10.07
CA ILE A 74 -17.61 -4.01 11.07
C ILE A 74 -17.82 -5.53 11.09
N PHE A 75 -17.45 -6.16 12.20
CA PHE A 75 -17.73 -7.57 12.49
C PHE A 75 -18.87 -7.66 13.51
N GLY A 76 -20.09 -7.90 13.02
CA GLY A 76 -21.28 -7.95 13.88
C GLY A 76 -21.52 -6.61 14.58
N LYS A 77 -21.18 -6.52 15.87
CA LYS A 77 -21.31 -5.30 16.69
C LYS A 77 -19.99 -4.56 16.90
N GLU A 78 -18.86 -5.17 16.55
CA GLU A 78 -17.54 -4.58 16.72
C GLU A 78 -17.17 -3.78 15.48
N THR A 79 -16.64 -2.57 15.68
CA THR A 79 -16.17 -1.68 14.62
C THR A 79 -14.70 -1.40 14.81
N PHE A 80 -13.91 -1.55 13.74
CA PHE A 80 -12.47 -1.36 13.75
C PHE A 80 -12.07 -0.35 12.68
N ARG A 81 -11.22 0.61 13.02
CA ARG A 81 -10.57 1.50 12.05
C ARG A 81 -9.46 0.73 11.34
N ASP A 82 -9.51 0.75 10.02
CA ASP A 82 -8.58 0.08 9.13
C ASP A 82 -7.14 0.53 9.39
N ARG A 83 -6.24 -0.45 9.58
CA ARG A 83 -4.81 -0.26 9.92
C ARG A 83 -4.53 0.57 11.19
N VAL A 84 -5.54 0.83 12.01
CA VAL A 84 -5.39 1.53 13.30
C VAL A 84 -5.73 0.60 14.45
N ASP A 85 -6.91 -0.02 14.41
CA ASP A 85 -7.38 -0.90 15.49
C ASP A 85 -7.09 -2.38 15.20
N MET A 86 -6.71 -2.72 13.96
CA MET A 86 -6.50 -4.09 13.51
C MET A 86 -5.41 -4.17 12.43
N THR A 87 -4.55 -5.18 12.52
CA THR A 87 -3.58 -5.51 11.47
C THR A 87 -4.25 -6.28 10.33
N ASP A 88 -3.68 -6.21 9.12
CA ASP A 88 -4.21 -6.94 7.97
C ASP A 88 -4.19 -8.47 8.22
N GLU A 89 -3.18 -8.99 8.92
CA GLU A 89 -3.10 -10.41 9.32
C GLU A 89 -4.24 -10.81 10.29
N GLU A 90 -4.51 -9.98 11.30
CA GLU A 90 -5.60 -10.23 12.23
C GLU A 90 -6.96 -10.17 11.53
N PHE A 91 -7.12 -9.24 10.58
CA PHE A 91 -8.33 -9.15 9.76
C PHE A 91 -8.59 -10.45 8.98
N PHE A 92 -7.61 -10.97 8.25
CA PHE A 92 -7.82 -12.18 7.46
C PHE A 92 -8.04 -13.42 8.33
N ARG A 93 -7.39 -13.52 9.50
CA ARG A 93 -7.71 -14.57 10.51
C ARG A 93 -9.17 -14.49 10.95
N ARG A 94 -9.67 -13.30 11.29
CA ARG A 94 -11.07 -13.10 11.68
C ARG A 94 -12.04 -13.37 10.54
N LEU A 95 -11.71 -12.94 9.32
CA LEU A 95 -12.50 -13.19 8.12
C LEU A 95 -12.69 -14.69 7.88
N ALA A 96 -11.61 -15.48 7.99
CA ALA A 96 -11.65 -16.92 7.82
C ALA A 96 -12.47 -17.64 8.92
N ALA A 97 -12.43 -17.13 10.16
CA ALA A 97 -13.19 -17.69 11.28
C ALA A 97 -14.66 -17.25 11.33
N SER A 98 -15.03 -16.20 10.60
CA SER A 98 -16.37 -15.61 10.70
C SER A 98 -17.42 -16.38 9.91
N SER A 99 -18.53 -16.71 10.56
CA SER A 99 -19.73 -17.25 9.90
C SER A 99 -20.44 -16.19 9.03
N THR A 100 -20.21 -14.92 9.33
CA THR A 100 -20.89 -13.78 8.73
C THR A 100 -19.84 -12.83 8.18
N LEU A 101 -19.91 -12.48 6.90
CA LEU A 101 -18.90 -11.56 6.35
C LEU A 101 -19.00 -10.18 7.01
N PRO A 102 -17.86 -9.51 7.25
CA PRO A 102 -17.87 -8.15 7.74
C PRO A 102 -18.45 -7.20 6.69
N THR A 103 -18.84 -6.02 7.16
CA THR A 103 -19.21 -4.90 6.29
C THR A 103 -18.23 -3.75 6.49
N THR A 104 -18.29 -2.75 5.62
CA THR A 104 -17.40 -1.58 5.68
C THR A 104 -18.19 -0.29 5.66
N SER A 105 -17.72 0.74 6.35
CA SER A 105 -18.28 2.09 6.28
C SER A 105 -17.21 3.14 5.94
N ALA A 106 -17.63 4.17 5.21
CA ALA A 106 -16.83 5.37 5.00
C ALA A 106 -16.57 6.08 6.35
N PRO A 107 -15.53 6.94 6.45
CA PRO A 107 -15.41 7.86 7.56
C PRO A 107 -16.57 8.86 7.51
N SER A 108 -16.97 9.36 8.67
CA SER A 108 -18.01 10.38 8.77
C SER A 108 -17.49 11.76 8.35
N PRO A 109 -18.37 12.69 7.94
CA PRO A 109 -17.97 14.07 7.70
C PRO A 109 -17.30 14.74 8.91
N GLY A 110 -17.72 14.37 10.13
CA GLY A 110 -17.12 14.87 11.38
C GLY A 110 -15.66 14.45 11.54
N GLU A 111 -15.34 13.18 11.23
CA GLU A 111 -13.96 12.67 11.25
C GLU A 111 -13.07 13.41 10.24
N PHE A 112 -13.58 13.68 9.04
CA PHE A 112 -12.87 14.53 8.07
C PHE A 112 -12.69 15.97 8.57
N ALA A 113 -13.73 16.59 9.12
CA ALA A 113 -13.66 17.95 9.66
C ALA A 113 -12.66 18.08 10.83
N GLU A 114 -12.50 17.04 11.65
CA GLU A 114 -11.45 17.00 12.69
C GLU A 114 -10.05 17.03 12.09
N VAL A 115 -9.81 16.19 11.08
CA VAL A 115 -8.53 16.13 10.37
C VAL A 115 -8.21 17.47 9.69
N TYR A 116 -9.16 18.05 8.95
CA TYR A 116 -8.95 19.33 8.29
C TYR A 116 -8.72 20.49 9.27
N ARG A 117 -9.42 20.54 10.41
CA ARG A 117 -9.18 21.55 11.46
C ARG A 117 -7.80 21.44 12.10
N LYS A 118 -7.25 20.23 12.20
CA LYS A 118 -5.88 20.01 12.66
C LYS A 118 -4.89 20.57 11.63
N LEU A 119 -5.06 20.19 10.36
CA LEU A 119 -4.17 20.60 9.27
C LEU A 119 -4.21 22.12 8.98
N ALA A 120 -5.35 22.76 9.16
CA ALA A 120 -5.52 24.21 8.99
C ALA A 120 -4.65 25.07 9.93
N ARG A 121 -4.04 24.48 10.96
CA ARG A 121 -3.12 25.17 11.88
C ARG A 121 -1.72 25.34 11.29
N ASP A 122 -1.33 24.40 10.44
CA ASP A 122 0.05 24.26 9.97
C ASP A 122 0.18 24.42 8.44
N HIS A 123 -0.94 24.48 7.72
CA HIS A 123 -0.99 24.57 6.26
C HIS A 123 -1.98 25.63 5.77
N ASP A 124 -1.71 26.19 4.58
CA ASP A 124 -2.54 27.18 3.89
C ASP A 124 -3.70 26.53 3.10
N GLY A 125 -3.60 25.23 2.81
CA GLY A 125 -4.63 24.48 2.09
C GLY A 125 -4.41 22.98 2.09
N CYS A 126 -5.28 22.24 1.42
CA CYS A 126 -5.28 20.78 1.39
C CYS A 126 -5.75 20.24 0.04
N ILE A 127 -5.12 19.18 -0.44
CA ILE A 127 -5.63 18.30 -1.49
C ILE A 127 -6.01 16.97 -0.84
N SER A 128 -7.26 16.52 -1.04
CA SER A 128 -7.82 15.35 -0.36
C SER A 128 -8.31 14.32 -1.38
N ILE A 129 -7.54 13.25 -1.58
CA ILE A 129 -7.70 12.31 -2.70
C ILE A 129 -8.28 10.99 -2.16
N HIS A 130 -9.46 10.60 -2.65
CA HIS A 130 -10.20 9.48 -2.06
C HIS A 130 -10.63 8.42 -3.06
N ILE A 131 -10.97 7.25 -2.53
CA ILE A 131 -11.61 6.16 -3.27
C ILE A 131 -12.78 6.64 -4.14
N GLY A 132 -12.88 6.01 -5.31
CA GLY A 132 -13.89 6.26 -6.33
C GLY A 132 -15.30 6.45 -5.75
N ALA A 133 -16.01 7.52 -6.15
CA ALA A 133 -17.38 7.76 -5.66
C ALA A 133 -18.36 6.64 -6.06
N LYS A 134 -18.10 5.93 -7.16
CA LYS A 134 -18.84 4.72 -7.53
C LYS A 134 -18.56 3.55 -6.59
N LEU A 135 -17.54 3.58 -5.74
CA LEU A 135 -17.18 2.51 -4.82
C LEU A 135 -17.60 2.81 -3.37
N SER A 136 -17.48 4.07 -2.95
CA SER A 136 -17.72 4.50 -1.58
C SER A 136 -18.18 5.95 -1.50
N ALA A 137 -18.91 6.31 -0.44
CA ALA A 137 -19.32 7.69 -0.15
C ALA A 137 -18.19 8.53 0.50
N THR A 138 -16.95 8.04 0.53
CA THR A 138 -15.82 8.66 1.25
C THR A 138 -15.49 10.05 0.72
N ALA A 139 -15.37 10.23 -0.60
CA ALA A 139 -15.13 11.54 -1.19
C ALA A 139 -16.26 12.54 -0.86
N GLU A 140 -17.51 12.07 -0.75
CA GLU A 140 -18.63 12.94 -0.39
C GLU A 140 -18.59 13.33 1.09
N ALA A 141 -18.31 12.37 1.98
CA ALA A 141 -18.10 12.67 3.40
C ALA A 141 -16.95 13.68 3.60
N ALA A 142 -15.86 13.55 2.84
CA ALA A 142 -14.76 14.50 2.82
C ALA A 142 -15.20 15.91 2.38
N ARG A 143 -16.04 16.04 1.33
CA ARG A 143 -16.58 17.35 0.91
C ARG A 143 -17.44 18.00 1.99
N ILE A 144 -18.33 17.23 2.61
CA ILE A 144 -19.17 17.74 3.71
C ILE A 144 -18.29 18.14 4.90
N GLY A 145 -17.28 17.34 5.24
CA GLY A 145 -16.33 17.67 6.31
C GLY A 145 -15.53 18.94 6.03
N ALA A 146 -15.14 19.17 4.77
CA ALA A 146 -14.43 20.38 4.36
C ALA A 146 -15.28 21.64 4.52
N GLN A 147 -16.59 21.59 4.24
CA GLN A 147 -17.50 22.73 4.42
C GLN A 147 -17.62 23.18 5.89
N ALA A 148 -17.33 22.29 6.84
CA ALA A 148 -17.37 22.60 8.27
C ALA A 148 -16.11 23.32 8.79
N VAL A 149 -15.10 23.56 7.94
CA VAL A 149 -13.83 24.19 8.32
C VAL A 149 -13.66 25.52 7.59
N GLU A 150 -14.04 26.61 8.26
CA GLU A 150 -13.92 27.96 7.72
C GLU A 150 -12.46 28.38 7.50
N GLY A 151 -12.19 29.08 6.40
CA GLY A 151 -10.87 29.65 6.12
C GLY A 151 -9.80 28.67 5.61
N PHE A 152 -10.10 27.36 5.54
CA PHE A 152 -9.15 26.36 5.04
C PHE A 152 -9.61 25.77 3.70
N ARG A 153 -8.84 26.02 2.64
CA ARG A 153 -9.18 25.54 1.30
C ARG A 153 -8.85 24.05 1.18
N VAL A 154 -9.89 23.22 1.10
CA VAL A 154 -9.76 21.77 0.83
C VAL A 154 -10.27 21.46 -0.58
N SER A 155 -9.38 20.97 -1.44
CA SER A 155 -9.70 20.46 -2.77
C SER A 155 -9.87 18.95 -2.71
N VAL A 156 -11.13 18.49 -2.64
CA VAL A 156 -11.47 17.06 -2.58
C VAL A 156 -11.54 16.46 -3.98
N ILE A 157 -10.72 15.45 -4.25
CA ILE A 157 -10.62 14.75 -5.53
C ILE A 157 -11.19 13.34 -5.39
N ASP A 158 -12.16 13.03 -6.25
CA ASP A 158 -12.59 11.65 -6.51
C ASP A 158 -11.57 10.99 -7.43
N SER A 159 -10.81 10.04 -6.93
CA SER A 159 -9.76 9.36 -7.71
C SER A 159 -10.31 8.48 -8.82
N GLN A 160 -11.61 8.17 -8.81
CA GLN A 160 -12.24 7.15 -9.66
C GLN A 160 -11.53 5.80 -9.63
N SER A 161 -10.76 5.54 -8.57
CA SER A 161 -9.93 4.35 -8.42
C SER A 161 -9.97 3.83 -6.99
N VAL A 162 -9.12 2.85 -6.71
CA VAL A 162 -9.02 2.18 -5.41
C VAL A 162 -7.60 1.61 -5.25
N SER A 163 -7.11 1.44 -4.03
CA SER A 163 -5.77 0.90 -3.75
C SER A 163 -4.65 1.83 -4.24
N MET A 164 -3.47 1.27 -4.55
CA MET A 164 -2.23 2.01 -4.77
C MET A 164 -2.22 3.04 -5.92
N PRO A 165 -3.11 3.04 -6.94
CA PRO A 165 -3.28 4.20 -7.80
C PRO A 165 -3.58 5.49 -7.03
N ILE A 166 -4.35 5.42 -5.95
CA ILE A 166 -4.61 6.58 -5.07
C ILE A 166 -3.31 7.00 -4.39
N ALA A 167 -2.49 6.05 -3.91
CA ALA A 167 -1.18 6.34 -3.33
C ALA A 167 -0.22 6.99 -4.35
N PHE A 168 -0.24 6.56 -5.62
CA PHE A 168 0.52 7.22 -6.69
C PHE A 168 0.04 8.66 -6.92
N LEU A 169 -1.27 8.90 -6.93
CA LEU A 169 -1.82 10.26 -7.03
C LEU A 169 -1.40 11.12 -5.81
N CYS A 170 -1.38 10.55 -4.61
CA CYS A 170 -0.89 11.24 -3.41
C CYS A 170 0.60 11.56 -3.50
N ARG A 171 1.42 10.64 -4.05
CA ARG A 171 2.84 10.89 -4.34
C ARG A 171 3.00 12.04 -5.33
N VAL A 172 2.24 12.05 -6.43
CA VAL A 172 2.26 13.14 -7.43
C VAL A 172 1.90 14.48 -6.78
N ALA A 173 0.84 14.51 -5.97
CA ALA A 173 0.46 15.71 -5.22
C ALA A 173 1.57 16.17 -4.27
N ALA A 174 2.16 15.23 -3.52
CA ALA A 174 3.22 15.47 -2.56
C ALA A 174 4.56 15.87 -3.20
N GLU A 175 4.77 15.59 -4.48
CA GLU A 175 5.97 15.99 -5.22
C GLU A 175 5.77 17.33 -5.97
N SER A 176 4.57 17.91 -5.95
CA SER A 176 4.26 19.21 -6.56
C SER A 176 4.64 20.39 -5.66
N GLU A 177 5.04 21.52 -6.26
CA GLU A 177 5.50 22.70 -5.51
C GLU A 177 4.32 23.48 -4.91
N THR A 178 3.23 23.62 -5.66
CA THR A 178 2.04 24.37 -5.25
C THR A 178 0.78 23.50 -5.22
N LEU A 179 -0.21 23.91 -4.42
CA LEU A 179 -1.52 23.25 -4.38
C LEU A 179 -2.20 23.25 -5.76
N GLY A 180 -2.07 24.33 -6.54
CA GLY A 180 -2.65 24.43 -7.87
C GLY A 180 -2.06 23.42 -8.86
N GLU A 181 -0.73 23.26 -8.84
CA GLU A 181 -0.03 22.26 -9.65
C GLU A 181 -0.38 20.84 -9.20
N ALA A 182 -0.44 20.59 -7.89
CA ALA A 182 -0.84 19.29 -7.34
C ALA A 182 -2.22 18.86 -7.84
N ILE A 183 -3.21 19.77 -7.78
CA ILE A 183 -4.57 19.52 -8.26
C ILE A 183 -4.54 19.18 -9.76
N ALA A 184 -3.92 20.04 -10.58
CA ALA A 184 -3.86 19.84 -12.02
C ALA A 184 -3.15 18.53 -12.41
N ALA A 185 -2.03 18.22 -11.76
CA ALA A 185 -1.24 17.02 -12.00
C ALA A 185 -1.99 15.74 -11.62
N VAL A 186 -2.75 15.77 -10.52
CA VAL A 186 -3.59 14.64 -10.08
C VAL A 186 -4.78 14.46 -11.02
N GLU A 187 -5.53 15.53 -11.32
CA GLU A 187 -6.71 15.48 -12.18
C GLU A 187 -6.38 14.94 -13.58
N GLN A 188 -5.21 15.28 -14.13
CA GLN A 188 -4.73 14.74 -15.41
C GLN A 188 -4.51 13.21 -15.38
N ARG A 189 -4.22 12.64 -14.20
CA ARG A 189 -3.85 11.21 -14.02
C ARG A 189 -5.00 10.35 -13.53
N VAL A 190 -6.01 10.91 -12.87
CA VAL A 190 -7.24 10.22 -12.46
C VAL A 190 -7.80 9.32 -13.58
N PRO A 191 -8.07 9.80 -14.82
CA PRO A 191 -8.66 8.95 -15.86
C PRO A 191 -7.71 7.85 -16.38
N LYS A 192 -6.42 7.92 -16.04
CA LYS A 192 -5.37 6.98 -16.46
C LYS A 192 -5.12 5.87 -15.44
N CYS A 193 -5.73 5.95 -14.26
CA CYS A 193 -5.60 4.94 -13.21
C CYS A 193 -6.27 3.63 -13.63
N ARG A 194 -5.62 2.50 -13.35
CA ARG A 194 -6.13 1.15 -13.64
C ARG A 194 -5.84 0.21 -12.47
N VAL A 195 -6.80 -0.65 -12.16
CA VAL A 195 -6.65 -1.75 -11.20
C VAL A 195 -7.06 -3.04 -11.88
N LEU A 196 -6.08 -3.86 -12.22
CA LEU A 196 -6.32 -5.20 -12.74
C LEU A 196 -6.30 -6.19 -11.57
N ALA A 197 -7.47 -6.61 -11.11
CA ALA A 197 -7.65 -7.44 -9.93
C ALA A 197 -8.02 -8.88 -10.31
N LEU A 198 -7.22 -9.84 -9.84
CA LEU A 198 -7.53 -11.26 -9.86
C LEU A 198 -8.04 -11.67 -8.48
N LEU A 199 -9.31 -12.05 -8.40
CA LEU A 199 -9.89 -12.54 -7.15
C LEU A 199 -9.90 -14.07 -7.09
N ASP A 200 -9.98 -14.59 -5.88
CA ASP A 200 -10.11 -16.04 -5.68
C ASP A 200 -11.55 -16.53 -5.84
N THR A 201 -12.52 -15.65 -5.59
CA THR A 201 -13.95 -15.90 -5.79
C THR A 201 -14.70 -14.57 -5.89
N LEU A 202 -15.87 -14.57 -6.52
CA LEU A 202 -16.78 -13.40 -6.55
C LEU A 202 -17.59 -13.22 -5.27
N ARG A 203 -17.60 -14.22 -4.37
CA ARG A 203 -18.41 -14.24 -3.15
C ARG A 203 -18.31 -12.93 -2.34
N TYR A 204 -17.09 -12.42 -2.14
CA TYR A 204 -16.85 -11.23 -1.31
C TYR A 204 -17.39 -9.95 -1.96
N LEU A 205 -17.24 -9.80 -3.28
CA LEU A 205 -17.82 -8.68 -4.02
C LEU A 205 -19.36 -8.71 -4.02
N GLU A 206 -19.93 -9.92 -4.16
CA GLU A 206 -21.38 -10.14 -4.16
C GLU A 206 -21.99 -9.74 -2.82
N MET A 207 -21.48 -10.34 -1.74
CA MET A 207 -21.99 -10.10 -0.40
C MET A 207 -21.72 -8.66 0.07
N GLY A 208 -20.63 -8.05 -0.40
CA GLY A 208 -20.37 -6.63 -0.19
C GLY A 208 -21.31 -5.71 -0.96
N GLY A 209 -22.13 -6.20 -1.89
CA GLY A 209 -23.01 -5.37 -2.72
C GLY A 209 -22.29 -4.53 -3.78
N ARG A 210 -21.00 -4.82 -4.03
CA ARG A 210 -20.17 -4.16 -5.04
C ARG A 210 -20.15 -4.95 -6.36
N LEU A 211 -20.70 -6.17 -6.40
CA LEU A 211 -20.78 -6.99 -7.61
C LEU A 211 -21.65 -6.38 -8.71
N SER A 212 -22.74 -5.67 -8.38
CA SER A 212 -23.58 -4.99 -9.38
C SER A 212 -22.79 -4.00 -10.23
N ARG A 213 -21.65 -3.52 -9.71
CA ARG A 213 -20.71 -2.62 -10.38
C ARG A 213 -19.71 -3.35 -11.28
N ALA A 214 -19.57 -4.67 -11.12
CA ALA A 214 -18.77 -5.59 -11.94
C ALA A 214 -19.51 -6.14 -13.17
N GLY A 215 -20.70 -5.58 -13.48
CA GLY A 215 -21.52 -5.99 -14.62
C GLY A 215 -22.19 -7.35 -14.42
N ALA A 216 -22.78 -7.90 -15.50
CA ALA A 216 -23.49 -9.18 -15.50
C ALA A 216 -22.53 -10.38 -15.35
N MET A 217 -21.95 -10.54 -14.16
CA MET A 217 -21.42 -11.81 -13.67
C MET A 217 -22.50 -12.56 -12.87
N ILE A 218 -23.75 -12.54 -13.35
CA ILE A 218 -24.89 -13.19 -12.69
C ILE A 218 -24.85 -14.69 -13.02
N GLY A 219 -24.65 -15.55 -12.01
CA GLY A 219 -24.79 -17.01 -12.16
C GLY A 219 -23.92 -17.86 -11.24
N THR A 220 -24.07 -19.19 -11.34
CA THR A 220 -23.48 -20.31 -10.55
C THR A 220 -21.94 -20.44 -10.63
N MET A 221 -21.21 -19.33 -10.78
CA MET A 221 -19.78 -19.30 -11.11
C MET A 221 -18.89 -18.84 -9.94
N LEU A 222 -19.26 -19.13 -8.69
CA LEU A 222 -18.46 -18.77 -7.50
C LEU A 222 -17.06 -19.41 -7.47
N ASP A 223 -16.86 -20.51 -8.20
CA ASP A 223 -15.59 -21.26 -8.26
C ASP A 223 -14.61 -20.75 -9.36
N LEU A 224 -15.00 -19.74 -10.14
CA LEU A 224 -14.09 -19.12 -11.11
C LEU A 224 -13.15 -18.13 -10.43
N LYS A 225 -11.97 -17.94 -11.01
CA LYS A 225 -11.00 -16.91 -10.65
C LYS A 225 -11.24 -15.71 -11.58
N PRO A 226 -12.05 -14.72 -11.17
CA PRO A 226 -12.38 -13.58 -12.02
C PRO A 226 -11.16 -12.67 -12.17
N LEU A 227 -10.86 -12.27 -13.40
CA LEU A 227 -9.95 -11.18 -13.69
C LEU A 227 -10.79 -9.95 -14.04
N LEU A 228 -10.69 -8.92 -13.22
CA LEU A 228 -11.49 -7.71 -13.27
C LEU A 228 -10.58 -6.51 -13.54
N LEU A 229 -11.07 -5.55 -14.33
CA LEU A 229 -10.42 -4.27 -14.53
C LEU A 229 -11.31 -3.17 -13.95
N VAL A 230 -10.79 -2.43 -12.97
CA VAL A 230 -11.32 -1.10 -12.67
C VAL A 230 -10.66 -0.13 -13.65
N ALA A 231 -11.47 0.36 -14.58
CA ALA A 231 -11.01 1.23 -15.66
C ALA A 231 -11.37 2.70 -15.37
N GLU A 232 -11.22 3.56 -16.40
CA GLU A 232 -11.77 4.93 -16.38
C GLU A 232 -13.21 4.94 -15.85
N ASP A 233 -13.58 5.98 -15.10
CA ASP A 233 -14.89 6.16 -14.46
C ASP A 233 -15.22 5.26 -13.25
N ALA A 234 -14.27 4.47 -12.75
CA ALA A 234 -14.46 3.51 -11.65
C ALA A 234 -15.43 2.35 -11.95
N THR A 235 -15.72 2.05 -13.22
CA THR A 235 -16.46 0.83 -13.61
C THR A 235 -15.59 -0.41 -13.48
N ILE A 236 -16.17 -1.48 -12.95
CA ILE A 236 -15.52 -2.79 -12.85
C ILE A 236 -15.95 -3.59 -14.08
N LYS A 237 -14.99 -3.95 -14.94
CA LYS A 237 -15.22 -4.68 -16.19
C LYS A 237 -14.62 -6.09 -16.09
N PRO A 238 -15.33 -7.14 -16.54
CA PRO A 238 -14.74 -8.46 -16.71
C PRO A 238 -13.66 -8.43 -17.80
N VAL A 239 -12.46 -8.92 -17.50
CA VAL A 239 -11.40 -9.12 -18.50
C VAL A 239 -11.38 -10.57 -18.97
N ASP A 240 -11.31 -11.51 -18.02
CA ASP A 240 -11.27 -12.95 -18.29
C ASP A 240 -11.88 -13.74 -17.12
N ARG A 241 -12.24 -14.99 -17.37
CA ARG A 241 -12.76 -15.92 -16.36
C ARG A 241 -12.12 -17.28 -16.58
N VAL A 242 -11.18 -17.64 -15.71
CA VAL A 242 -10.52 -18.95 -15.75
C VAL A 242 -10.72 -19.70 -14.44
N ARG A 243 -10.59 -21.03 -14.48
CA ARG A 243 -10.84 -21.90 -13.31
C ARG A 243 -9.65 -21.98 -12.34
N THR A 244 -8.44 -21.69 -12.79
CA THR A 244 -7.22 -21.91 -12.01
C THR A 244 -6.31 -20.68 -11.98
N ARG A 245 -5.65 -20.46 -10.85
CA ARG A 245 -4.66 -19.38 -10.68
C ARG A 245 -3.49 -19.50 -11.67
N SER A 246 -3.06 -20.73 -11.95
CA SER A 246 -2.01 -21.04 -12.92
C SER A 246 -2.31 -20.57 -14.34
N ARG A 247 -3.59 -20.41 -14.70
CA ARG A 247 -4.02 -19.81 -15.98
C ARG A 247 -4.29 -18.31 -15.84
N ALA A 248 -4.80 -17.87 -14.69
CA ALA A 248 -5.21 -16.49 -14.47
C ALA A 248 -4.02 -15.52 -14.39
N ILE A 249 -2.95 -15.91 -13.69
CA ILE A 249 -1.79 -15.03 -13.48
C ILE A 249 -1.08 -14.70 -14.81
N PRO A 250 -0.79 -15.68 -15.70
CA PRO A 250 -0.25 -15.35 -17.02
C PRO A 250 -1.14 -14.40 -17.84
N ARG A 251 -2.48 -14.57 -17.78
CA ARG A 251 -3.44 -13.67 -18.46
C ARG A 251 -3.42 -12.26 -17.88
N MET A 252 -3.33 -12.13 -16.56
CA MET A 252 -3.20 -10.84 -15.88
C MET A 252 -1.94 -10.10 -16.34
N ILE A 253 -0.81 -10.80 -16.43
CA ILE A 253 0.45 -10.22 -16.91
C ILE A 253 0.36 -9.87 -18.41
N GLU A 254 -0.20 -10.75 -19.24
CA GLU A 254 -0.42 -10.49 -20.67
C GLU A 254 -1.28 -9.25 -20.90
N PHE A 255 -2.36 -9.10 -20.14
CA PHE A 255 -3.20 -7.91 -20.19
C PHE A 255 -2.43 -6.64 -19.82
N PHE A 256 -1.68 -6.66 -18.71
CA PHE A 256 -0.85 -5.52 -18.32
C PHE A 256 0.18 -5.13 -19.39
N ARG A 257 0.81 -6.11 -20.06
CA ARG A 257 1.73 -5.82 -21.18
C ARG A 257 1.05 -5.06 -22.32
N SER A 258 -0.22 -5.35 -22.60
CA SER A 258 -0.98 -4.66 -23.65
C SER A 258 -1.32 -3.20 -23.29
N GLU A 259 -1.16 -2.82 -22.03
CA GLU A 259 -1.53 -1.49 -21.50
C GLU A 259 -0.35 -0.52 -21.40
N GLN A 260 0.85 -0.96 -21.77
CA GLN A 260 2.05 -0.12 -21.83
C GLN A 260 1.94 0.99 -22.89
N PRO A 261 2.60 2.15 -22.70
CA PRO A 261 3.48 2.49 -21.58
C PRO A 261 2.74 3.00 -20.32
N VAL A 262 3.31 2.72 -19.15
CA VAL A 262 2.79 3.20 -17.84
C VAL A 262 3.75 4.18 -17.18
N GLU A 263 3.24 5.08 -16.35
CA GLU A 263 4.02 6.00 -15.50
C GLU A 263 4.39 5.32 -14.18
N TYR A 264 3.41 4.70 -13.53
CA TYR A 264 3.58 3.97 -12.26
C TYR A 264 2.98 2.57 -12.37
N VAL A 265 3.55 1.62 -11.63
CA VAL A 265 3.05 0.24 -11.51
C VAL A 265 3.36 -0.31 -10.12
N ALA A 266 2.45 -1.10 -9.56
CA ALA A 266 2.66 -1.90 -8.35
C ALA A 266 1.95 -3.25 -8.45
N VAL A 267 2.39 -4.19 -7.61
CA VAL A 267 1.72 -5.49 -7.43
C VAL A 267 1.09 -5.51 -6.04
N MET A 268 -0.22 -5.79 -5.98
CA MET A 268 -0.98 -5.83 -4.73
C MET A 268 -1.35 -7.26 -4.36
N HIS A 269 -1.46 -7.57 -3.07
CA HIS A 269 -1.95 -8.88 -2.62
C HIS A 269 -2.74 -8.87 -1.32
N ALA A 270 -3.65 -9.83 -1.19
CA ALA A 270 -4.30 -10.22 0.06
C ALA A 270 -3.91 -11.68 0.35
N GLU A 271 -3.03 -11.92 1.34
CA GLU A 271 -2.53 -13.27 1.70
C GLU A 271 -1.88 -14.07 0.55
N ALA A 272 -1.45 -13.43 -0.54
CA ALA A 272 -0.82 -14.07 -1.71
C ALA A 272 0.59 -13.51 -1.99
N LYS A 273 1.38 -13.32 -0.93
CA LYS A 273 2.69 -12.65 -0.98
C LYS A 273 3.67 -13.32 -1.95
N GLU A 274 3.77 -14.65 -1.91
CA GLU A 274 4.71 -15.38 -2.77
C GLU A 274 4.37 -15.28 -4.26
N GLU A 275 3.08 -15.28 -4.63
CA GLU A 275 2.68 -14.98 -6.01
C GLU A 275 2.97 -13.55 -6.40
N ALA A 276 2.71 -12.58 -5.52
CA ALA A 276 3.00 -11.17 -5.79
C ALA A 276 4.49 -10.92 -6.01
N GLU A 277 5.37 -11.51 -5.19
CA GLU A 277 6.82 -11.44 -5.34
C GLU A 277 7.28 -12.02 -6.68
N ARG A 278 6.71 -13.17 -7.09
CA ARG A 278 7.02 -13.77 -8.40
C ARG A 278 6.57 -12.89 -9.57
N ILE A 279 5.38 -12.28 -9.47
CA ILE A 279 4.88 -11.36 -10.50
C ILE A 279 5.76 -10.13 -10.58
N ALA A 280 6.05 -9.47 -9.45
CA ALA A 280 6.89 -8.27 -9.40
C ALA A 280 8.29 -8.54 -9.93
N ALA A 281 8.93 -9.66 -9.55
CA ALA A 281 10.24 -10.05 -10.07
C ALA A 281 10.23 -10.32 -11.58
N GLY A 282 9.14 -10.88 -12.12
CA GLY A 282 8.96 -11.05 -13.56
C GLY A 282 8.83 -9.71 -14.29
N LEU A 283 7.96 -8.82 -13.79
CA LEU A 283 7.76 -7.49 -14.35
C LEU A 283 9.02 -6.64 -14.28
N HIS A 284 9.78 -6.68 -13.18
CA HIS A 284 11.00 -5.88 -13.04
C HIS A 284 12.09 -6.30 -14.04
N LYS A 285 12.15 -7.58 -14.43
CA LYS A 285 13.05 -8.04 -15.50
C LYS A 285 12.67 -7.49 -16.87
N GLU A 286 11.37 -7.35 -17.13
CA GLU A 286 10.84 -6.85 -18.40
C GLU A 286 10.84 -5.31 -18.46
N PHE A 287 10.71 -4.66 -17.32
CA PHE A 287 10.56 -3.22 -17.15
C PHE A 287 11.58 -2.69 -16.11
N PRO A 288 12.89 -2.75 -16.39
CA PRO A 288 13.95 -2.47 -15.40
C PRO A 288 13.96 -1.02 -14.89
N ASP A 289 13.41 -0.09 -15.66
CA ASP A 289 13.34 1.34 -15.30
C ASP A 289 12.18 1.66 -14.35
N HIS A 290 11.29 0.70 -14.09
CA HIS A 290 10.17 0.88 -13.17
C HIS A 290 10.50 0.40 -11.76
N GLU A 291 10.21 1.25 -10.78
CA GLU A 291 10.03 0.85 -9.39
C GLU A 291 8.70 0.09 -9.29
N ILE A 292 8.74 -1.18 -8.89
CA ILE A 292 7.54 -2.05 -8.79
C ILE A 292 7.36 -2.48 -7.34
N PRO A 293 6.80 -1.62 -6.47
CA PRO A 293 6.55 -1.99 -5.09
C PRO A 293 5.50 -3.09 -4.99
N ILE A 294 5.62 -3.90 -3.94
CA ILE A 294 4.63 -4.90 -3.56
C ILE A 294 3.84 -4.34 -2.38
N GLY A 295 2.53 -4.19 -2.56
CA GLY A 295 1.64 -3.67 -1.54
C GLY A 295 0.71 -4.74 -0.96
N GLN A 296 0.43 -4.63 0.33
CA GLN A 296 -0.60 -5.41 1.01
C GLN A 296 -1.95 -4.70 0.85
N ILE A 297 -2.99 -5.46 0.51
CA ILE A 297 -4.39 -5.01 0.48
C ILE A 297 -4.91 -4.94 1.92
N GLY A 298 -5.40 -3.77 2.33
CA GLY A 298 -5.93 -3.51 3.67
C GLY A 298 -7.28 -4.16 3.97
N SER A 299 -7.70 -4.13 5.23
CA SER A 299 -8.89 -4.83 5.72
C SER A 299 -10.20 -4.41 5.04
N VAL A 300 -10.34 -3.13 4.69
CA VAL A 300 -11.54 -2.61 4.01
C VAL A 300 -11.67 -3.18 2.61
N LEU A 301 -10.58 -3.20 1.84
CA LEU A 301 -10.58 -3.78 0.50
C LEU A 301 -10.62 -5.31 0.55
N GLY A 302 -9.91 -5.92 1.50
CA GLY A 302 -9.95 -7.36 1.77
C GLY A 302 -11.35 -7.88 2.07
N THR A 303 -12.22 -7.06 2.67
CA THR A 303 -13.65 -7.40 2.89
C THR A 303 -14.39 -7.65 1.57
N HIS A 304 -14.05 -6.93 0.51
CA HIS A 304 -14.72 -7.01 -0.81
C HIS A 304 -13.95 -7.87 -1.82
N ALA A 305 -12.62 -7.88 -1.76
CA ALA A 305 -11.76 -8.66 -2.65
C ALA A 305 -11.59 -10.12 -2.17
N GLY A 306 -11.66 -10.34 -0.86
CA GLY A 306 -11.38 -11.63 -0.23
C GLY A 306 -9.88 -11.95 -0.10
N PRO A 307 -9.55 -13.05 0.60
CA PRO A 307 -8.20 -13.59 0.65
C PRO A 307 -7.77 -14.10 -0.73
N GLN A 308 -6.46 -14.26 -0.90
CA GLN A 308 -5.81 -14.71 -2.15
C GLN A 308 -5.99 -13.79 -3.36
N ALA A 309 -6.53 -12.58 -3.17
CA ALA A 309 -6.60 -11.58 -4.21
C ALA A 309 -5.19 -11.12 -4.62
N LEU A 310 -5.02 -10.87 -5.91
CA LEU A 310 -3.81 -10.30 -6.52
C LEU A 310 -4.21 -9.10 -7.38
N GLY A 311 -3.33 -8.12 -7.49
CA GLY A 311 -3.55 -6.96 -8.36
C GLY A 311 -2.28 -6.55 -9.10
N ILE A 312 -2.42 -6.14 -10.35
CA ILE A 312 -1.44 -5.26 -11.00
C ILE A 312 -2.14 -3.91 -11.16
N VAL A 313 -1.60 -2.89 -10.52
CA VAL A 313 -2.21 -1.55 -10.49
C VAL A 313 -1.24 -0.54 -11.09
N TYR A 314 -1.75 0.39 -11.88
CA TYR A 314 -0.90 1.26 -12.67
C TYR A 314 -1.59 2.57 -13.07
N ILE A 315 -0.79 3.56 -13.47
CA ILE A 315 -1.23 4.79 -14.13
C ILE A 315 -0.63 4.78 -15.53
N LYS A 316 -1.46 4.87 -16.57
CA LYS A 316 -0.97 4.97 -17.97
C LYS A 316 -0.22 6.29 -18.20
N LYS A 317 0.77 6.33 -19.10
CA LYS A 317 1.41 7.60 -19.51
C LYS A 317 0.44 8.50 -20.25
#